data_AF-A0A1T5FVA0-F1
#
_entry.id   AF-A0A1T5FVA0-F1
#
_cell.length_a   1.000
_cell.length_b   1.000
_cell.length_c   1.000
_cell.angle_alpha   90.00
_cell.angle_beta   90.00
_cell.angle_gamma   90.00
#
_symmetry.space_group_name_H-M   'P 1'
#
loop_
_entity.id
_entity.type
_entity.pdbx_description
1 polymer ?
#
loop_
_entity_poly.entity_id
_entity_poly.type
_entity_poly.pdbx_seq_one_letter_code
_entity_poly.pdbx_strand_id
1 'polypeptide(L)' 'MFSLKILLVAIACVTIPLVVAAIMIDIFYAEKKQVRFSLRRTSMWYASMFAVSFIPAVLVMTLNG' A
#
# COMPACT_ATOMS: atom_id res chain seq x y z
N MET A 1 10.20 -5.33 21.84
CA MET A 1 10.83 -4.85 20.58
C MET A 1 10.81 -5.88 19.43
N PHE A 2 11.03 -7.18 19.65
CA PHE A 2 11.07 -8.17 18.55
C PHE A 2 9.71 -8.37 17.83
N SER A 3 8.61 -8.44 18.59
CA SER A 3 7.27 -8.68 18.02
C SER A 3 6.74 -7.55 17.13
N LEU A 4 7.07 -6.29 17.43
CA LEU A 4 6.67 -5.13 16.61
C LEU A 4 7.39 -5.10 15.26
N LYS A 5 8.66 -5.52 15.22
CA LYS A 5 9.43 -5.62 13.97
C LYS A 5 8.85 -6.68 13.04
N ILE A 6 8.47 -7.83 13.57
CA ILE A 6 7.82 -8.91 12.81
C ILE A 6 6.46 -8.44 12.29
N LEU A 7 5.67 -7.72 13.10
CA LEU A 7 4.40 -7.16 12.69
C LEU A 7 4.56 -6.17 11.53
N LEU A 8 5.53 -5.25 11.62
CA LEU A 8 5.83 -4.29 10.55
C LEU A 8 6.28 -4.98 9.25
N VAL A 9 7.12 -6.01 9.35
CA VAL A 9 7.56 -6.81 8.20
C VAL A 9 6.40 -7.57 7.57
N ALA A 10 5.52 -8.15 8.39
CA ALA A 10 4.32 -8.83 7.90
C ALA A 10 3.37 -7.86 7.17
N ILE A 11 3.14 -6.67 7.73
CA ILE A 11 2.33 -5.63 7.09
C ILE A 11 2.95 -5.19 5.77
N ALA A 12 4.27 -4.99 5.70
CA ALA A 12 4.98 -4.65 4.47
C ALA A 12 4.85 -5.75 3.40
N CYS A 13 5.03 -7.02 3.79
CA CYS A 13 4.87 -8.17 2.90
C CYS A 13 3.44 -8.33 2.35
N VAL A 14 2.42 -7.90 3.10
CA VAL A 14 1.01 -7.98 2.65
C VAL A 14 0.63 -6.76 1.81
N THR A 15 1.14 -5.57 2.13
CA THR A 15 0.77 -4.33 1.41
C THR A 15 1.33 -4.28 0.00
N ILE A 16 2.53 -4.81 -0.25
CA ILE A 16 3.12 -4.86 -1.61
C ILE A 16 2.21 -5.63 -2.61
N PRO A 17 1.84 -6.91 -2.37
CA PRO A 17 0.97 -7.64 -3.28
C PRO A 17 -0.46 -7.05 -3.32
N LEU A 18 -0.95 -6.45 -2.23
CA LEU A 18 -2.25 -5.77 -2.24
C LEU A 18 -2.27 -4.57 -3.18
N VAL A 19 -1.20 -3.78 -3.20
CA VAL A 19 -1.06 -2.63 -4.11
C VAL A 19 -1.01 -3.10 -5.56
N VAL A 20 -0.22 -4.14 -5.84
CA VAL A 20 -0.14 -4.72 -7.20
C VAL A 20 -1.51 -5.26 -7.63
N ALA A 21 -2.22 -5.97 -6.75
CA ALA A 21 -3.56 -6.48 -7.03
C ALA A 21 -4.57 -5.35 -7.27
N ALA A 22 -4.55 -4.29 -6.45
CA ALA A 22 -5.43 -3.14 -6.64
C ALA A 22 -5.19 -2.42 -7.97
N ILE A 23 -3.92 -2.24 -8.36
CA ILE A 23 -3.56 -1.66 -9.66
C ILE A 23 -4.06 -2.55 -10.80
N MET A 24 -3.80 -3.86 -10.73
CA MET A 24 -4.26 -4.82 -11.75
C MET A 24 -5.78 -4.80 -11.89
N ILE A 25 -6.53 -4.80 -10.78
CA ILE A 25 -8.00 -4.75 -10.80
C ILE A 25 -8.48 -3.45 -11.44
N ASP A 26 -7.87 -2.30 -11.14
CA ASP A 26 -8.27 -1.01 -11.72
C ASP A 26 -7.96 -0.96 -13.23
N ILE A 27 -6.87 -1.59 -13.68
CA ILE A 27 -6.53 -1.76 -15.11
C ILE A 27 -7.56 -2.67 -15.80
N PHE A 28 -7.80 -3.86 -15.27
CA PHE A 28 -8.78 -4.82 -15.82
C PHE A 28 -10.19 -4.24 -15.84
N TYR A 29 -10.57 -3.46 -14.82
CA TYR A 29 -11.86 -2.78 -14.77
C TYR A 29 -11.97 -1.69 -15.84
N ALA A 30 -10.94 -0.87 -16.00
CA ALA A 30 -10.88 0.16 -17.04
C ALA A 30 -10.95 -0.45 -18.45
N GLU A 31 -10.25 -1.55 -18.68
CA GLU A 31 -10.25 -2.29 -19.94
C GLU A 31 -11.64 -2.89 -20.24
N LYS A 32 -12.24 -3.58 -19.26
CA LYS A 32 -13.55 -4.25 -19.42
C LYS A 32 -14.69 -3.27 -19.60
N LYS A 33 -14.62 -2.08 -18.99
CA LYS A 33 -15.65 -1.04 -19.08
C LYS A 33 -15.35 0.05 -20.12
N GLN A 34 -14.24 -0.04 -20.85
CA GLN A 34 -13.81 0.97 -21.84
C GLN A 34 -13.74 2.40 -21.28
N VAL A 35 -13.41 2.54 -19.98
CA VAL A 35 -13.33 3.84 -19.30
C VAL A 35 -11.87 4.25 -19.22
N ARG A 36 -11.57 5.54 -19.34
CA ARG A 36 -10.20 6.04 -19.17
C ARG A 36 -9.65 5.64 -17.80
N PHE A 37 -8.54 4.92 -17.82
CA PHE A 37 -7.76 4.62 -16.64
C PHE A 37 -7.38 5.93 -15.94
N SER A 38 -7.83 6.10 -14.71
CA SER A 38 -7.54 7.31 -13.94
C SER A 38 -6.29 7.09 -13.11
N LEU A 39 -5.15 7.52 -13.66
CA LEU A 39 -3.87 7.59 -12.94
C LEU A 39 -3.99 8.28 -11.58
N ARG A 40 -4.91 9.24 -11.45
CA ARG A 40 -5.16 9.97 -10.20
C ARG A 40 -5.79 9.08 -9.12
N ARG A 41 -6.61 8.11 -9.52
CA ARG A 41 -7.26 7.17 -8.60
C ARG A 41 -6.25 6.12 -8.12
N THR A 42 -5.44 5.59 -9.04
CA THR A 42 -4.35 4.66 -8.72
C THR A 42 -3.24 5.31 -7.89
N SER A 43 -2.87 6.57 -8.18
CA SER A 43 -1.88 7.30 -7.38
C SER A 43 -2.37 7.55 -5.95
N MET A 44 -3.67 7.79 -5.77
CA MET A 44 -4.27 7.98 -4.45
C MET A 44 -4.28 6.67 -3.65
N TRP A 45 -4.55 5.53 -4.29
CA TRP A 45 -4.40 4.20 -3.69
C TRP A 45 -2.96 3.92 -3.27
N TYR A 46 -2.00 4.24 -4.12
CA TYR A 46 -0.58 4.07 -3.83
C TYR A 46 -0.13 4.93 -2.65
N ALA A 47 -0.51 6.21 -2.64
CA ALA A 47 -0.20 7.13 -1.56
C ALA A 47 -0.80 6.70 -0.21
N SER A 48 -2.06 6.25 -0.21
CA SER A 48 -2.71 5.74 1.01
C SER A 48 -2.02 4.49 1.56
N MET A 49 -1.69 3.52 0.70
CA MET A 49 -1.00 2.30 1.14
C MET A 49 0.43 2.60 1.62
N PHE A 50 1.13 3.50 0.94
CA PHE A 50 2.43 3.98 1.40
C PHE A 50 2.34 4.62 2.78
N ALA A 51 1.36 5.50 3.01
CA ALA A 51 1.15 6.13 4.31
C ALA A 51 0.86 5.10 5.42
N VAL A 52 -0.01 4.12 5.14
CA VAL A 52 -0.36 3.06 6.11
C VAL A 52 0.85 2.19 6.45
N SER A 53 1.74 1.93 5.51
CA SER A 53 2.96 1.14 5.79
C SER A 53 4.09 1.97 6.42
N PHE A 54 4.24 3.22 6.01
CA PHE A 54 5.38 4.06 6.38
C PHE A 54 5.18 4.79 7.72
N ILE A 55 3.98 5.31 8.00
CA ILE A 55 3.70 6.06 9.23
C ILE A 55 3.95 5.22 10.48
N PRO A 56 3.49 3.96 10.59
CA PRO A 56 3.76 3.13 11.77
C PRO A 56 5.25 2.82 11.92
N ALA A 57 5.97 2.62 10.80
CA ALA A 57 7.41 2.35 10.83
C ALA A 57 8.20 3.55 11.39
N VAL A 58 7.90 4.76 10.91
CA VAL A 58 8.52 6.01 11.38
C VAL A 58 8.16 6.27 12.84
N LEU A 59 6.90 6.06 13.23
CA LEU A 59 6.45 6.24 14.61
C LEU A 59 7.19 5.29 15.56
N VAL A 60 7.34 4.02 15.18
CA VAL A 60 8.10 3.03 15.96
C VAL A 60 9.57 3.39 16.06
N MET A 61 10.20 3.87 14.98
CA MET A 61 11.59 4.33 15.02
C MET A 61 11.78 5.56 15.93
N THR A 62 10.84 6.51 15.89
CA THR A 62 10.92 7.76 16.67
C THR A 62 10.67 7.51 18.16
N LEU A 63 9.83 6.53 18.51
CA LEU A 63 9.51 6.20 19.91
C LEU A 63 10.50 5.21 20.56
N ASN A 64 11.30 4.47 19.77
CA ASN A 64 12.26 3.49 20.28
C ASN A 64 13.73 3.87 20.01
N GLY A 65 13.99 5.04 19.43
CA GLY A 65 15.33 5.62 19.25
C GLY A 65 15.61 6.67 20.31
#